data_AF-A0A9E5ESY4-F1
#
_entry.id   AF-A0A9E5ESY4-F1
#
_cell.length_a   1.000
_cell.length_b   1.000
_cell.length_c   1.000
_cell.angle_alpha   90.00
_cell.angle_beta   90.00
_cell.angle_gamma   90.00
#
_symmetry.space_group_name_H-M   'P 1'
#
loop_
_entity.id
_entity.type
_entity.pdbx_description
1 polymer ?
#
loop_
_entity_poly.entity_id
_entity_poly.type
_entity_poly.pdbx_seq_one_letter_code
_entity_poly.pdbx_strand_id
1 'polypeptide(L)'
;MSILQRLLLISASFLLPISVLLYFTVDGIQDRIDFAGLEKQGNIFQKPLEKILRSLLVHKNASLSVLAGDATALTTATKEEATLDSAMRNLEVLEKSFGTILQFNQDGLAKRKREEAKVENFSRKWDQSYS
;
A
#
# COMPACT_ATOMS: atom_id res chain seq x y z
N MET A 1 -34.43 9.50 51.34
CA MET A 1 -34.13 8.66 50.16
C MET A 1 -34.44 7.22 50.49
N SER A 2 -35.21 6.54 49.65
CA SER A 2 -35.50 5.10 49.82
C SER A 2 -34.24 4.27 49.49
N ILE A 3 -34.08 3.13 50.15
CA ILE A 3 -32.97 2.17 49.92
C ILE A 3 -32.88 1.75 48.45
N LEU A 4 -34.03 1.60 47.79
CA LEU A 4 -34.13 1.32 46.35
C LEU A 4 -33.50 2.43 45.48
N GLN A 5 -33.71 3.70 45.84
CA GLN A 5 -33.12 4.83 45.11
C GLN A 5 -31.60 4.88 45.30
N ARG A 6 -31.11 4.56 46.51
CA ARG A 6 -29.66 4.47 46.77
C ARG A 6 -29.02 3.33 45.96
N LEU A 7 -29.65 2.16 45.94
CA LEU A 7 -29.17 1.02 45.14
C LEU A 7 -29.14 1.36 43.64
N LEU A 8 -30.20 1.97 43.11
CA LEU A 8 -30.25 2.38 41.70
C LEU A 8 -29.20 3.44 41.36
N LEU A 9 -28.95 4.42 42.23
CA LEU A 9 -27.91 5.43 42.01
C LEU A 9 -26.50 4.82 42.00
N ILE A 10 -26.23 3.88 42.91
CA ILE A 10 -24.95 3.18 42.95
C ILE A 10 -24.78 2.34 41.67
N SER A 11 -25.79 1.55 41.30
CA SER A 11 -25.76 0.76 40.08
C SER A 11 -25.58 1.63 38.83
N ALA A 12 -26.31 2.74 38.71
CA ALA A 12 -26.17 3.66 37.58
C ALA A 12 -24.78 4.33 37.55
N SER A 13 -24.23 4.68 38.71
CA SER A 13 -22.88 5.25 38.84
C SER A 13 -21.78 4.29 38.38
N PHE A 14 -22.00 2.98 38.46
CA PHE A 14 -21.06 1.98 37.94
C PHE A 14 -21.38 1.60 36.49
N LEU A 15 -22.66 1.58 36.09
CA LEU A 15 -23.05 1.24 34.71
C LEU A 15 -22.49 2.24 33.70
N LEU A 16 -22.56 3.53 34.03
CA LEU A 16 -22.14 4.61 33.14
C LEU A 16 -20.65 4.51 32.74
N PRO A 17 -19.68 4.44 33.68
CA PRO A 17 -18.27 4.28 33.31
C PRO A 17 -18.00 2.94 32.62
N ILE A 18 -18.70 1.85 32.97
CA ILE A 18 -18.55 0.55 32.31
C ILE A 18 -18.98 0.64 30.83
N SER A 19 -20.13 1.26 30.54
CA SER A 19 -20.61 1.44 29.17
C SER A 19 -19.66 2.31 28.34
N VAL A 20 -19.10 3.36 28.92
CA VAL A 20 -18.11 4.22 28.24
C VAL A 20 -16.82 3.46 27.94
N LEU A 21 -16.29 2.70 28.91
CA LEU A 21 -15.11 1.86 28.70
C LEU A 21 -15.35 0.79 27.63
N LEU A 22 -16.54 0.17 27.63
CA LEU A 22 -16.91 -0.82 26.62
C LEU A 22 -16.96 -0.20 25.22
N TYR A 23 -17.58 0.98 25.09
CA TYR A 23 -17.61 1.71 23.82
C TYR A 23 -16.21 1.98 23.26
N PHE A 24 -15.32 2.57 24.07
CA PHE A 24 -13.94 2.85 23.63
C PHE A 24 -13.14 1.59 23.33
N THR A 25 -13.41 0.50 24.04
CA THR A 25 -12.75 -0.78 23.76
C THR A 25 -13.18 -1.35 22.41
N VAL A 26 -14.47 -1.31 22.09
CA VAL A 26 -15.00 -1.78 20.80
C VAL A 26 -14.49 -0.89 19.67
N ASP A 27 -14.57 0.43 19.83
CA ASP A 27 -14.07 1.42 18.87
C ASP A 27 -12.57 1.22 18.58
N GLY A 28 -11.76 1.09 19.65
CA GLY A 28 -10.33 0.84 19.52
C GLY A 28 -9.96 -0.52 18.91
N ILE A 29 -10.81 -1.55 19.04
CA ILE A 29 -10.63 -2.83 18.35
C ILE A 29 -10.96 -2.67 16.86
N GLN A 30 -12.06 -1.98 16.55
CA GLN A 30 -12.49 -1.74 15.17
C GLN A 30 -11.43 -0.95 14.39
N ASP A 31 -10.91 0.13 14.98
CA ASP A 31 -9.83 0.94 14.39
C ASP A 31 -8.57 0.10 14.08
N ARG A 32 -8.21 -0.84 14.96
CA ARG A 32 -7.07 -1.74 14.74
C ARG A 32 -7.32 -2.73 13.60
N ILE A 33 -8.55 -3.23 13.48
CA ILE A 33 -8.95 -4.14 12.40
C ILE A 33 -8.90 -3.40 11.06
N ASP A 34 -9.43 -2.17 11.01
CA ASP A 34 -9.43 -1.35 9.81
C ASP A 34 -8.01 -0.98 9.40
N PHE A 35 -7.16 -0.60 10.37
CA PHE A 35 -5.73 -0.38 10.14
C PHE A 35 -5.02 -1.63 9.60
N ALA A 36 -5.23 -2.80 10.20
CA ALA A 36 -4.62 -4.05 9.73
C ALA A 36 -5.09 -4.43 8.32
N GLY A 37 -6.35 -4.14 7.99
CA GLY A 37 -6.89 -4.27 6.64
C GLY A 37 -6.15 -3.39 5.64
N LEU A 38 -5.94 -2.11 5.98
CA LEU A 38 -5.18 -1.17 5.17
C LEU A 38 -3.71 -1.57 5.03
N GLU A 39 -3.07 -2.03 6.10
CA GLU A 39 -1.67 -2.49 6.08
C GLU A 39 -1.50 -3.70 5.16
N LYS A 40 -2.41 -4.68 5.23
CA LYS A 40 -2.41 -5.84 4.34
C LYS A 40 -2.52 -5.42 2.88
N GLN A 41 -3.43 -4.49 2.57
CA GLN A 41 -3.59 -3.97 1.22
C GLN A 41 -2.37 -3.17 0.75
N GLY A 42 -1.80 -2.34 1.63
CA GLY A 42 -0.56 -1.60 1.35
C GLY A 42 0.62 -2.52 1.05
N ASN A 43 0.79 -3.60 1.81
CA ASN A 43 1.82 -4.61 1.57
C ASN A 43 1.62 -5.34 0.23
N ILE A 44 0.38 -5.65 -0.14
CA ILE A 44 0.06 -6.24 -1.45
C ILE A 44 0.48 -5.29 -2.58
N PHE A 45 0.29 -3.97 -2.42
CA PHE A 45 0.71 -2.97 -3.41
C PHE A 45 2.23 -2.74 -3.43
N GLN A 46 2.91 -2.87 -2.29
CA GLN A 46 4.36 -2.67 -2.19
C GLN A 46 5.17 -3.78 -2.86
N LYS A 47 4.72 -5.04 -2.80
CA LYS A 47 5.43 -6.18 -3.39
C LYS A 47 5.73 -6.06 -4.90
N PRO A 48 4.79 -5.72 -5.79
CA PRO A 48 5.08 -5.53 -7.21
C PRO A 48 6.02 -4.33 -7.45
N LEU A 49 5.90 -3.24 -6.67
CA LEU A 49 6.82 -2.10 -6.77
C LEU A 49 8.26 -2.49 -6.42
N GLU A 50 8.45 -3.28 -5.36
CA GLU A 50 9.77 -3.80 -4.99
C GLU A 50 10.33 -4.68 -6.11
N LYS A 51 9.49 -5.52 -6.72
CA LYS A 51 9.88 -6.37 -7.84
C LYS A 51 10.32 -5.55 -9.04
N ILE A 52 9.58 -4.50 -9.39
CA ILE A 52 9.95 -3.55 -10.46
C ILE A 52 11.31 -2.92 -10.16
N LEU A 53 11.50 -2.37 -8.95
CA LEU A 53 12.74 -1.70 -8.57
C LEU A 53 13.96 -2.64 -8.67
N ARG A 54 13.81 -3.88 -8.19
CA ARG A 54 14.86 -4.90 -8.25
C ARG A 54 15.18 -5.29 -9.69
N SER A 55 14.18 -5.64 -10.49
CA SER A 55 14.40 -6.05 -11.89
C SER A 55 14.95 -4.91 -12.74
N LEU A 56 14.62 -3.65 -12.45
CA LEU A 56 15.17 -2.47 -13.11
C LEU A 56 16.68 -2.32 -12.85
N LEU A 57 17.11 -2.48 -11.61
CA LEU A 57 18.53 -2.43 -11.25
C LEU A 57 19.32 -3.58 -11.90
N VAL A 58 18.76 -4.79 -11.88
CA VAL A 58 19.41 -5.97 -12.50
C VAL A 58 19.48 -5.82 -14.01
N HIS A 59 18.40 -5.39 -14.67
CA HIS A 59 18.36 -5.13 -16.10
C HIS A 59 19.37 -4.06 -16.52
N LYS A 60 19.47 -2.95 -15.76
CA LYS A 60 20.47 -1.90 -16.01
C LYS A 60 21.89 -2.43 -15.92
N ASN A 61 22.21 -3.18 -14.87
CA ASN A 61 23.55 -3.75 -14.69
C ASN A 61 23.86 -4.80 -15.78
N ALA A 62 22.89 -5.65 -16.11
CA ALA A 62 23.04 -6.64 -17.18
C ALA A 62 23.27 -5.96 -18.54
N SER A 63 22.53 -4.90 -18.86
CA SER A 63 22.70 -4.14 -20.11
C SER A 63 24.10 -3.52 -20.22
N LEU A 64 24.65 -3.01 -19.11
CA LEU A 64 26.03 -2.51 -19.07
C LEU A 64 27.05 -3.63 -19.29
N SER A 65 26.81 -4.83 -18.74
CA SER A 65 27.67 -5.99 -18.97
C SER A 65 27.60 -6.51 -20.41
N VAL A 66 26.44 -6.43 -21.08
CA VAL A 66 26.33 -6.73 -22.51
C VAL A 66 27.17 -5.77 -23.35
N LEU A 67 27.13 -4.48 -23.04
CA LEU A 67 27.97 -3.45 -23.70
C LEU A 67 29.47 -3.71 -23.47
N ALA A 68 29.84 -4.32 -22.34
CA ALA A 68 31.20 -4.75 -22.04
C ALA A 68 31.61 -6.08 -22.72
N GLY A 69 30.71 -6.69 -23.51
CA GLY A 69 30.99 -7.89 -24.31
C GLY A 69 30.56 -9.22 -23.67
N ASP A 70 29.84 -9.21 -22.55
CA ASP A 70 29.31 -10.43 -21.92
C ASP A 70 27.99 -10.86 -22.56
N ALA A 71 28.05 -11.88 -23.43
CA ALA A 71 26.88 -12.44 -24.10
C ALA A 71 25.88 -13.12 -23.12
N THR A 72 26.32 -13.56 -21.94
CA THR A 72 25.44 -14.19 -20.94
C THR A 72 24.57 -13.16 -20.20
N ALA A 73 25.02 -11.91 -20.16
CA ALA A 73 24.27 -10.80 -19.62
C ALA A 73 23.03 -10.44 -20.47
N LEU A 74 23.03 -10.78 -21.77
CA LEU A 74 21.90 -10.51 -22.67
C LEU A 74 20.67 -11.34 -22.28
N THR A 75 20.87 -12.63 -22.03
CA THR A 75 19.83 -13.52 -21.51
C THR A 75 19.28 -13.06 -20.15
N THR A 76 20.12 -12.49 -19.30
CA THR A 76 19.70 -11.92 -18.01
C THR A 76 18.87 -10.65 -18.21
N ALA A 77 19.30 -9.76 -19.10
CA ALA A 77 18.58 -8.53 -19.41
C ALA A 77 17.16 -8.80 -19.95
N THR A 78 17.01 -9.70 -20.92
CA THR A 78 15.70 -10.06 -21.51
C THR A 78 14.77 -10.74 -20.52
N LYS A 79 15.31 -11.59 -19.63
CA LYS A 79 14.52 -12.24 -18.58
C LYS A 79 13.97 -11.24 -17.55
N GLU A 80 14.79 -10.27 -17.16
CA GLU A 80 14.36 -9.23 -16.23
C GLU A 80 13.40 -8.23 -16.86
N GLU A 81 13.49 -8.00 -18.17
CA GLU A 81 12.53 -7.20 -18.95
C GLU A 81 11.13 -7.82 -18.95
N ALA A 82 11.02 -9.13 -19.24
CA ALA A 82 9.74 -9.85 -19.12
C ALA A 82 9.18 -9.84 -17.68
N THR A 83 10.08 -9.81 -16.68
CA THR A 83 9.72 -9.73 -15.26
C THR A 83 9.20 -8.35 -14.88
N LEU A 84 9.81 -7.28 -15.43
CA LEU A 84 9.34 -5.90 -15.32
C LEU A 84 7.95 -5.72 -15.91
N ASP A 85 7.73 -6.19 -17.14
CA ASP A 85 6.43 -6.09 -17.82
C ASP A 85 5.32 -6.78 -17.03
N SER A 86 5.58 -7.99 -16.54
CA SER A 86 4.63 -8.72 -15.70
C SER A 86 4.34 -7.99 -14.40
N ALA A 87 5.37 -7.41 -13.76
CA ALA A 87 5.20 -6.65 -12.53
C ALA A 87 4.43 -5.34 -12.75
N MET A 88 4.63 -4.67 -13.88
CA MET A 88 3.91 -3.46 -14.27
C MET A 88 2.43 -3.74 -14.53
N ARG A 89 2.12 -4.80 -15.30
CA ARG A 89 0.72 -5.22 -15.52
C ARG A 89 0.01 -5.59 -14.22
N ASN A 90 0.71 -6.26 -13.30
CA ASN A 90 0.17 -6.57 -11.98
C ASN A 90 -0.10 -5.29 -11.17
N LEU A 91 0.76 -4.28 -11.28
CA LEU A 91 0.57 -2.99 -10.62
C LEU A 91 -0.68 -2.26 -11.16
N GLU A 92 -0.90 -2.26 -12.48
CA GLU A 92 -2.08 -1.65 -13.11
C GLU A 92 -3.39 -2.32 -12.67
N VAL A 93 -3.40 -3.65 -12.57
CA VAL A 93 -4.57 -4.41 -12.09
C VAL A 93 -4.86 -4.11 -10.61
N LEU A 94 -3.80 -3.99 -9.80
CA LEU A 94 -3.92 -3.63 -8.39
C LEU A 94 -4.34 -2.18 -8.19
N GLU A 95 -3.89 -1.26 -9.05
CA GLU A 95 -4.33 0.15 -9.04
C GLU A 95 -5.84 0.25 -9.33
N LYS A 96 -6.35 -0.52 -10.30
CA LYS A 96 -7.80 -0.59 -10.57
C LYS A 96 -8.61 -1.18 -9.41
N SER A 97 -8.03 -2.13 -8.66
CA SER A 97 -8.72 -2.86 -7.60
C SER A 97 -8.64 -2.18 -6.23
N PHE A 98 -7.53 -1.50 -5.94
CA PHE A 98 -7.23 -0.93 -4.61
C PHE A 98 -6.95 0.58 -4.64
N GLY A 99 -6.86 1.23 -5.81
CA GLY A 99 -6.55 2.66 -5.94
C GLY A 99 -7.55 3.58 -5.23
N THR A 100 -8.82 3.21 -5.20
CA THR A 100 -9.87 3.93 -4.45
C THR A 100 -9.74 3.73 -2.95
N ILE A 101 -9.35 2.54 -2.49
CA ILE A 101 -9.28 2.18 -1.07
C ILE A 101 -8.01 2.72 -0.41
N LEU A 102 -6.86 2.58 -1.08
CA LEU A 102 -5.56 3.07 -0.61
C LEU A 102 -5.34 4.57 -0.91
N GLN A 103 -6.30 5.21 -1.56
CA GLN A 103 -6.20 6.60 -2.02
C GLN A 103 -4.94 6.86 -2.88
N PHE A 104 -4.59 5.89 -3.72
CA PHE A 104 -3.66 6.07 -4.84
C PHE A 104 -4.38 6.62 -6.08
N ASN A 105 -5.59 7.16 -5.90
CA ASN A 105 -6.29 7.95 -6.91
C ASN A 105 -5.78 9.41 -6.92
N GLN A 106 -6.15 10.16 -7.95
CA GLN A 106 -5.71 11.54 -8.16
C GLN A 106 -6.01 12.44 -6.95
N ASP A 107 -7.17 12.28 -6.31
CA ASP A 107 -7.56 13.07 -5.14
C ASP A 107 -6.74 12.73 -3.88
N GLY A 108 -6.41 11.46 -3.69
CA GLY A 108 -5.59 10.99 -2.56
C GLY A 108 -4.12 11.38 -2.68
N LEU A 109 -3.57 11.29 -3.89
CA LEU A 109 -2.22 11.74 -4.21
C LEU A 109 -2.10 13.28 -4.17
N ALA A 110 -3.12 14.02 -4.61
CA ALA A 110 -3.19 15.47 -4.51
C ALA A 110 -3.25 15.95 -3.05
N LYS A 111 -4.09 15.33 -2.21
CA LYS A 111 -4.13 15.62 -0.76
C LYS A 111 -2.79 15.40 -0.06
N ARG A 112 -1.96 14.47 -0.57
CA ARG A 112 -0.63 14.16 -0.03
C ARG A 112 0.52 14.85 -0.78
N LYS A 113 0.23 15.76 -1.73
CA LYS A 113 1.19 16.46 -2.59
C LYS A 113 2.14 15.52 -3.38
N ARG A 114 1.66 14.34 -3.78
CA ARG A 114 2.42 13.31 -4.51
C ARG A 114 1.81 13.00 -5.87
N GLU A 115 1.27 14.01 -6.53
CA GLU A 115 0.62 13.91 -7.85
C GLU A 115 1.56 13.32 -8.93
N GLU A 116 2.87 13.48 -8.75
CA GLU A 116 3.90 12.91 -9.62
C GLU A 116 4.06 11.38 -9.51
N ALA A 117 3.54 10.74 -8.46
CA ALA A 117 3.70 9.30 -8.21
C ALA A 117 2.66 8.42 -8.93
N LYS A 118 1.90 8.98 -9.88
CA LYS A 118 1.02 8.20 -10.76
C LYS A 118 1.84 7.25 -11.64
N VAL A 119 1.34 6.03 -11.83
CA VAL A 119 1.95 5.02 -12.71
C VAL A 119 2.12 5.56 -14.14
N GLU A 120 1.16 6.35 -14.63
CA GLU A 120 1.25 7.04 -15.94
C GLU A 120 2.43 8.02 -16.04
N ASN A 121 2.74 8.75 -14.96
CA ASN A 121 3.86 9.69 -14.95
C ASN A 121 5.20 8.95 -14.78
N PHE A 122 5.20 7.82 -14.07
CA PHE A 122 6.35 6.93 -13.98
C PHE A 122 6.68 6.30 -15.34
N SER A 123 5.68 5.78 -16.06
CA SER A 123 5.86 5.23 -17.40
C SER A 123 6.35 6.27 -18.40
N ARG A 124 5.85 7.51 -18.33
CA ARG A 124 6.33 8.62 -19.18
C ARG A 124 7.79 8.99 -18.91
N LYS A 125 8.22 9.00 -17.64
CA LYS A 125 9.65 9.23 -17.28
C LYS A 125 10.54 8.07 -17.71
N TRP A 126 10.01 6.84 -17.71
CA TRP A 126 10.71 5.66 -18.19
C TRP A 126 10.97 5.73 -19.69
N ASP A 127 9.97 6.06 -20.51
CA ASP A 127 10.11 6.22 -21.96
C ASP A 127 11.12 7.33 -22.34
N GLN A 128 11.18 8.41 -21.55
CA GLN A 128 12.15 9.49 -21.74
C GLN A 128 13.58 9.12 -21.36
N SER A 129 13.78 8.11 -20.51
CA SER A 129 15.12 7.67 -20.10
C SER A 129 15.74 6.66 -21.06
N TYR A 130 15.01 6.24 -22.09
CA TYR A 130 15.44 5.30 -23.13
C TYR A 130 15.61 5.96 -24.52
N SER A 131 15.49 7.29 -24.60
CA SER A 131 15.84 8.10 -25.78
C SER A 131 17.12 8.90 -25.54
#